data_AF-A0A3C0UD68-F1
#
_entry.id   AF-A0A3C0UD68-F1
#
_cell.length_a   1.000
_cell.length_b   1.000
_cell.length_c   1.000
_cell.angle_alpha   90.00
_cell.angle_beta   90.00
_cell.angle_gamma   90.00
#
_symmetry.space_group_name_H-M   'P 1'
#
loop_
_entity.id
_entity.type
_entity.pdbx_description
1 polymer ?
#
loop_
_entity_poly.entity_id
_entity_poly.type
_entity_poly.pdbx_seq_one_letter_code
_entity_poly.pdbx_strand_id
1 'polypeptide(L)'
;SRHWLDAAINHPVSDLTLVLLEVLSAQGKDEKYIIGVTERLSRLLDDSRNIAQITEVICASQAHFLYAMVPDWAITKILPLFDWNKSIEQAKRAWDGFLFWGKFSRKLITPLLRYFIISVDFIEQIDSDRYCEYLAWLTMSRYIDKPLAAKALGKVILKLNNQQRARYFSYIRLSGIKDKSYSHWVWNNVLLPLLDMRSRMIIELTAGELLAILRWVVEFTDYSAQLIEKIISFSTVKIKECYQLNRFERVDICEKYPEETAKLWIWLANSLTPGEFSNGIYGKIAKKLLGDKNISDKSKQQLKEALSRLGLSVT
;
A
#
# COMPACT_ATOMS: atom_id res chain seq x y z
N SER A 1 18.98 -1.98 -11.53
CA SER A 1 19.89 -2.44 -10.45
C SER A 1 19.69 -3.94 -10.31
N ARG A 2 20.75 -4.74 -10.10
CA ARG A 2 20.56 -6.16 -9.78
C ARG A 2 20.00 -6.25 -8.35
N HIS A 3 18.94 -7.03 -8.16
CA HIS A 3 18.41 -7.36 -6.84
C HIS A 3 19.43 -8.23 -6.11
N TRP A 4 19.82 -7.84 -4.91
CA TRP A 4 20.74 -8.60 -4.07
C TRP A 4 20.18 -9.98 -3.75
N LEU A 5 18.86 -10.10 -3.66
CA LEU A 5 18.18 -11.37 -3.50
C LEU A 5 18.42 -12.32 -4.69
N ASP A 6 18.30 -11.85 -5.93
CA ASP A 6 18.56 -12.69 -7.12
C ASP A 6 20.00 -13.21 -7.16
N ALA A 7 20.95 -12.37 -6.71
CA ALA A 7 22.35 -12.76 -6.59
C ALA A 7 22.58 -13.74 -5.43
N ALA A 8 21.85 -13.58 -4.32
CA ALA A 8 21.97 -14.41 -3.13
C ALA A 8 21.43 -15.83 -3.36
N ILE A 9 20.24 -15.97 -3.96
CA ILE A 9 19.55 -17.26 -4.14
C ILE A 9 20.40 -18.27 -4.93
N ASN A 10 21.21 -17.79 -5.86
CA ASN A 10 22.04 -18.63 -6.72
C ASN A 10 23.44 -18.93 -6.15
N HIS A 11 23.68 -18.63 -4.86
CA HIS A 11 25.00 -18.79 -4.25
C HIS A 11 25.01 -19.91 -3.19
N PRO A 12 26.06 -20.76 -3.09
CA PRO A 12 26.12 -21.86 -2.13
C PRO A 12 25.97 -21.46 -0.65
N VAL A 13 26.32 -20.21 -0.32
CA VAL A 13 26.11 -19.64 1.02
C VAL A 13 24.61 -19.49 1.35
N SER A 14 23.77 -19.23 0.35
CA SER A 14 22.32 -19.23 0.52
C SER A 14 21.83 -20.62 0.88
N ASP A 15 22.27 -21.67 0.19
CA ASP A 15 21.91 -23.06 0.53
C ASP A 15 22.29 -23.40 1.96
N LEU A 16 23.52 -23.06 2.37
CA LEU A 16 23.95 -23.26 3.76
C LEU A 16 23.07 -22.50 4.75
N THR A 17 22.76 -21.24 4.46
CA THR A 17 21.92 -20.40 5.33
C THR A 17 20.51 -20.97 5.43
N LEU A 18 19.91 -21.39 4.31
CA LEU A 18 18.58 -21.99 4.25
C LEU A 18 18.53 -23.32 5.01
N VAL A 19 19.55 -24.19 4.86
CA VAL A 19 19.66 -25.44 5.63
C VAL A 19 19.71 -25.16 7.13
N LEU A 20 20.46 -24.14 7.56
CA LEU A 20 20.48 -23.75 8.99
C LEU A 20 19.10 -23.29 9.48
N LEU A 21 18.35 -22.56 8.66
CA LEU A 21 16.99 -22.13 8.98
C LEU A 21 16.00 -23.31 9.01
N GLU A 22 16.16 -24.29 8.11
CA GLU A 22 15.38 -25.53 8.11
C GLU A 22 15.65 -26.37 9.37
N VAL A 23 16.92 -26.51 9.77
CA VAL A 23 17.29 -27.18 11.03
C VAL A 23 16.64 -26.47 12.22
N LEU A 24 16.69 -25.13 12.25
CA LEU A 24 16.01 -24.36 13.30
C LEU A 24 14.49 -24.55 13.27
N SER A 25 13.88 -24.66 12.09
CA SER A 25 12.45 -24.92 11.96
C SER A 25 12.07 -26.31 12.49
N ALA A 26 12.85 -27.33 12.14
CA ALA A 26 12.60 -28.72 12.51
C ALA A 26 12.92 -29.01 14.00
N GLN A 27 14.00 -28.44 14.52
CA GLN A 27 14.57 -28.80 15.83
C GLN A 27 14.53 -27.65 16.86
N GLY A 28 13.95 -26.49 16.53
CA GLY A 28 13.93 -25.29 17.38
C GLY A 28 13.10 -25.36 18.65
N LYS A 29 12.79 -26.57 19.15
CA LYS A 29 12.32 -26.81 20.51
C LYS A 29 13.46 -27.22 21.45
N ASP A 30 14.56 -27.73 20.91
CA ASP A 30 15.75 -28.10 21.65
C ASP A 30 16.77 -26.94 21.60
N GLU A 31 17.08 -26.42 22.78
CA GLU A 31 17.97 -25.28 22.99
C GLU A 31 19.36 -25.50 22.38
N LYS A 32 19.85 -26.75 22.34
CA LYS A 32 21.14 -27.09 21.72
C LYS A 32 21.18 -26.72 20.24
N TYR A 33 20.08 -26.97 19.52
CA TYR A 33 20.00 -26.63 18.09
C TYR A 33 19.81 -25.14 17.88
N ILE A 34 19.03 -24.48 18.74
CA ILE A 34 18.88 -23.01 18.71
C ILE A 34 20.24 -22.33 18.84
N ILE A 35 21.01 -22.67 19.88
CA ILE A 35 22.36 -22.13 20.13
C ILE A 35 23.27 -22.49 18.96
N GLY A 36 23.33 -23.77 18.57
CA GLY A 36 24.22 -24.22 17.51
C GLY A 36 23.94 -23.57 16.14
N VAL A 37 22.67 -23.31 15.80
CA VAL A 37 22.31 -22.61 14.55
C VAL A 37 22.65 -21.13 14.66
N THR A 38 22.23 -20.46 15.73
CA THR A 38 22.42 -19.01 15.90
C THR A 38 23.90 -18.62 15.99
N GLU A 39 24.75 -19.44 16.59
CA GLU A 39 26.21 -19.26 16.56
C GLU A 39 26.80 -19.38 15.16
N ARG A 40 26.31 -20.33 14.35
CA ARG A 40 26.78 -20.50 12.96
C ARG A 40 26.32 -19.33 12.09
N LEU A 41 25.05 -18.94 12.19
CA LEU A 41 24.53 -17.76 11.49
C LEU A 41 25.27 -16.49 11.90
N SER A 42 25.60 -16.33 13.19
CA SER A 42 26.37 -15.16 13.66
C SER A 42 27.76 -15.13 13.03
N ARG A 43 28.44 -16.28 12.94
CA ARG A 43 29.74 -16.37 12.25
C ARG A 43 29.66 -16.02 10.77
N LEU A 44 28.58 -16.43 10.09
CA LEU A 44 28.36 -16.07 8.69
C LEU A 44 28.08 -14.58 8.51
N LEU A 45 27.33 -13.95 9.43
CA LEU A 45 27.05 -12.51 9.44
C LEU A 45 28.28 -11.66 9.80
N ASP A 46 29.17 -12.16 10.66
CA ASP A 46 30.36 -11.46 11.11
C ASP A 46 31.58 -11.66 10.16
N ASP A 47 31.43 -12.42 9.05
CA ASP A 47 32.50 -12.64 8.05
C ASP A 47 32.76 -11.37 7.21
N SER A 48 34.02 -11.14 6.82
CA SER A 48 34.43 -9.93 6.09
C SER A 48 34.26 -9.99 4.57
N ARG A 49 33.78 -11.12 4.02
CA ARG A 49 33.66 -11.35 2.57
C ARG A 49 32.21 -11.28 2.10
N ASN A 50 32.01 -11.64 0.83
CA ASN A 50 30.68 -11.78 0.18
C ASN A 50 29.71 -12.71 0.96
N ILE A 51 30.22 -13.56 1.84
CA ILE A 51 29.44 -14.48 2.69
C ILE A 51 28.45 -13.70 3.57
N ALA A 52 28.93 -12.67 4.27
CA ALA A 52 28.06 -11.87 5.14
C ALA A 52 26.97 -11.16 4.34
N GLN A 53 27.32 -10.62 3.17
CA GLN A 53 26.36 -9.92 2.30
C GLN A 53 25.19 -10.82 1.89
N ILE A 54 25.46 -12.05 1.49
CA ILE A 54 24.43 -13.02 1.10
C ILE A 54 23.63 -13.48 2.33
N THR A 55 24.31 -13.73 3.44
CA THR A 55 23.67 -14.17 4.69
C THR A 55 22.72 -13.09 5.22
N GLU A 56 23.11 -11.81 5.16
CA GLU A 56 22.27 -10.67 5.54
C GLU A 56 20.97 -10.65 4.74
N VAL A 57 21.03 -10.83 3.42
CA VAL A 57 19.85 -10.85 2.54
C VAL A 57 18.90 -11.99 2.92
N ILE A 58 19.43 -13.20 3.07
CA ILE A 58 18.61 -14.38 3.40
C ILE A 58 18.02 -14.26 4.81
N CYS A 59 18.83 -13.89 5.81
CA CYS A 59 18.34 -13.70 7.17
C CYS A 59 17.30 -12.57 7.26
N ALA A 60 17.49 -11.46 6.54
CA ALA A 60 16.51 -10.38 6.50
C ALA A 60 15.20 -10.84 5.85
N SER A 61 15.25 -11.63 4.76
CA SER A 61 14.05 -12.23 4.16
C SER A 61 13.30 -13.14 5.13
N GLN A 62 14.01 -13.76 6.07
CA GLN A 62 13.44 -14.65 7.09
C GLN A 62 13.32 -14.00 8.48
N ALA A 63 13.38 -12.67 8.56
CA ALA A 63 13.35 -11.94 9.83
C ALA A 63 12.10 -12.28 10.68
N HIS A 64 10.96 -12.52 10.05
CA HIS A 64 9.71 -12.88 10.74
C HIS A 64 9.81 -14.21 11.48
N PHE A 65 10.47 -15.19 10.85
CA PHE A 65 10.69 -16.53 11.37
C PHE A 65 11.75 -16.48 12.47
N LEU A 66 12.89 -15.83 12.20
CA LEU A 66 13.99 -15.68 13.15
C LEU A 66 13.54 -14.96 14.43
N TYR A 67 12.76 -13.88 14.30
CA TYR A 67 12.22 -13.17 15.46
C TYR A 67 11.19 -14.01 16.23
N ALA A 68 10.43 -14.87 15.56
CA ALA A 68 9.46 -15.74 16.22
C ALA A 68 10.12 -16.89 16.99
N MET A 69 11.22 -17.44 16.45
CA MET A 69 11.93 -18.59 17.02
C MET A 69 12.97 -18.19 18.07
N VAL A 70 13.75 -17.14 17.81
CA VAL A 70 14.89 -16.74 18.64
C VAL A 70 14.91 -15.21 18.81
N PRO A 71 13.95 -14.63 19.57
CA PRO A 71 13.73 -13.19 19.60
C PRO A 71 14.95 -12.39 20.06
N ASP A 72 15.64 -12.81 21.12
CA ASP A 72 16.79 -12.07 21.66
C ASP A 72 17.96 -12.00 20.67
N TRP A 73 18.20 -13.10 19.96
CA TRP A 73 19.19 -13.14 18.89
C TRP A 73 18.76 -12.28 17.70
N ALA A 74 17.49 -12.35 17.29
CA ALA A 74 16.99 -11.53 16.20
C ALA A 74 17.07 -10.03 16.51
N ILE A 75 16.82 -9.63 17.75
CA ILE A 75 16.94 -8.23 18.21
C ILE A 75 18.39 -7.74 18.12
N THR A 76 19.34 -8.60 18.44
CA THR A 76 20.77 -8.22 18.54
C THR A 76 21.52 -8.36 17.22
N LYS A 77 21.12 -9.28 16.34
CA LYS A 77 21.83 -9.59 15.09
C LYS A 77 21.05 -9.31 13.81
N ILE A 78 19.71 -9.43 13.82
CA ILE A 78 18.90 -9.28 12.59
C ILE A 78 18.29 -7.89 12.45
N LEU A 79 17.63 -7.37 13.49
CA LEU A 79 17.03 -6.04 13.43
C LEU A 79 18.04 -4.91 13.12
N PRO A 80 19.29 -4.95 13.65
CA PRO A 80 20.30 -3.97 13.29
C PRO A 80 20.65 -3.92 11.81
N LEU A 81 20.42 -5.01 11.05
CA LEU A 81 20.69 -5.03 9.62
C LEU A 81 19.83 -4.02 8.85
N PHE A 82 18.66 -3.65 9.38
CA PHE A 82 17.75 -2.67 8.77
C PHE A 82 18.09 -1.21 9.11
N ASP A 83 19.15 -0.97 9.91
CA ASP A 83 19.53 0.36 10.39
C ASP A 83 20.41 1.11 9.39
N TRP A 84 19.79 2.02 8.65
CA TRP A 84 20.49 2.90 7.69
C TRP A 84 21.63 3.71 8.31
N ASN A 85 21.57 4.02 9.61
CA ASN A 85 22.60 4.80 10.29
C ASN A 85 23.85 3.98 10.63
N LYS A 86 23.74 2.64 10.66
CA LYS A 86 24.89 1.76 10.92
C LYS A 86 25.69 1.49 9.65
N SER A 87 24.99 1.13 8.58
CA SER A 87 25.60 0.88 7.28
C SER A 87 24.54 0.92 6.18
N ILE A 88 24.67 1.89 5.27
CA ILE A 88 23.75 2.07 4.14
C ILE A 88 23.72 0.82 3.25
N GLU A 89 24.87 0.23 2.97
CA GLU A 89 24.97 -0.96 2.10
C GLU A 89 24.36 -2.20 2.75
N GLN A 90 24.52 -2.37 4.07
CA GLN A 90 23.88 -3.46 4.82
C GLN A 90 22.36 -3.28 4.85
N ALA A 91 21.89 -2.08 5.19
CA ALA A 91 20.47 -1.77 5.21
C ALA A 91 19.82 -1.99 3.84
N LYS A 92 20.49 -1.57 2.75
CA LYS A 92 20.05 -1.82 1.39
C LYS A 92 19.84 -3.31 1.11
N ARG A 93 20.81 -4.16 1.47
CA ARG A 93 20.71 -5.62 1.30
C ARG A 93 19.60 -6.24 2.14
N ALA A 94 19.49 -5.82 3.40
CA ALA A 94 18.46 -6.31 4.31
C ALA A 94 17.05 -5.94 3.80
N TRP A 95 16.85 -4.70 3.38
CA TRP A 95 15.59 -4.24 2.81
C TRP A 95 15.26 -4.91 1.48
N ASP A 96 16.24 -5.16 0.61
CA ASP A 96 16.01 -5.92 -0.62
C ASP A 96 15.53 -7.34 -0.30
N GLY A 97 16.21 -8.08 0.58
CA GLY A 97 15.78 -9.42 0.99
C GLY A 97 14.37 -9.43 1.64
N PHE A 98 14.11 -8.47 2.53
CA PHE A 98 12.83 -8.39 3.24
C PHE A 98 11.67 -7.94 2.35
N LEU A 99 11.85 -6.97 1.46
CA LEU A 99 10.76 -6.49 0.59
C LEU A 99 10.33 -7.53 -0.44
N PHE A 100 11.24 -8.39 -0.87
CA PHE A 100 10.94 -9.43 -1.84
C PHE A 100 10.32 -10.68 -1.21
N TRP A 101 10.95 -11.23 -0.16
CA TRP A 101 10.56 -12.54 0.42
C TRP A 101 10.16 -12.48 1.88
N GLY A 102 10.27 -11.31 2.49
CA GLY A 102 9.85 -11.08 3.87
C GLY A 102 8.36 -11.28 4.09
N LYS A 103 8.00 -11.36 5.36
CA LYS A 103 6.61 -11.37 5.82
C LYS A 103 6.51 -10.49 7.04
N PHE A 104 5.42 -9.75 7.18
CA PHE A 104 5.11 -9.18 8.47
C PHE A 104 4.49 -10.23 9.39
N SER A 105 4.81 -10.12 10.67
CA SER A 105 4.11 -10.84 11.74
C SER A 105 3.74 -9.86 12.84
N ARG A 106 2.70 -10.19 13.62
CA ARG A 106 2.30 -9.39 14.79
C ARG A 106 3.46 -9.13 15.75
N LYS A 107 4.40 -10.08 15.87
CA LYS A 107 5.56 -9.97 16.77
C LYS A 107 6.68 -9.10 16.19
N LEU A 108 6.92 -9.17 14.88
CA LEU A 108 8.00 -8.43 14.20
C LEU A 108 7.63 -6.98 13.88
N ILE A 109 6.34 -6.69 13.66
CA ILE A 109 5.91 -5.37 13.17
C ILE A 109 6.35 -4.23 14.08
N THR A 110 6.14 -4.34 15.39
CA THR A 110 6.47 -3.29 16.37
C THR A 110 7.97 -2.97 16.40
N PRO A 111 8.88 -3.95 16.57
CA PRO A 111 10.31 -3.65 16.60
C PRO A 111 10.86 -3.23 15.22
N LEU A 112 10.26 -3.68 14.12
CA LEU A 112 10.69 -3.30 12.77
C LEU A 112 10.18 -1.90 12.35
N LEU A 113 9.09 -1.42 12.94
CA LEU A 113 8.39 -0.21 12.52
C LEU A 113 9.29 1.02 12.46
N ARG A 114 10.18 1.21 13.44
CA ARG A 114 11.11 2.36 13.44
C ARG A 114 12.02 2.36 12.21
N TYR A 115 12.52 1.19 11.83
CA TYR A 115 13.41 1.03 10.69
C TYR A 115 12.64 1.26 9.39
N PHE A 116 11.41 0.73 9.33
CA PHE A 116 10.51 0.96 8.19
C PHE A 116 10.28 2.46 7.98
N ILE A 117 9.91 3.20 9.02
CA ILE A 117 9.65 4.65 8.92
C ILE A 117 10.88 5.42 8.42
N ILE A 118 12.08 5.09 8.90
CA ILE A 118 13.32 5.75 8.46
C ILE A 118 13.63 5.43 6.99
N SER A 119 13.26 4.24 6.52
CA SER A 119 13.58 3.77 5.16
C SER A 119 12.94 4.59 4.06
N VAL A 120 11.90 5.39 4.35
CA VAL A 120 11.36 6.33 3.38
C VAL A 120 12.41 7.35 2.90
N ASP A 121 13.38 7.71 3.74
CA ASP A 121 14.47 8.62 3.37
C ASP A 121 15.47 7.99 2.40
N PHE A 122 15.42 6.67 2.26
CA PHE A 122 16.29 5.86 1.42
C PHE A 122 15.50 5.09 0.35
N ILE A 123 14.26 5.52 0.06
CA ILE A 123 13.33 4.77 -0.80
C ILE A 123 13.85 4.54 -2.22
N GLU A 124 14.69 5.43 -2.74
CA GLU A 124 15.33 5.29 -4.05
C GLU A 124 16.39 4.17 -4.07
N GLN A 125 16.83 3.70 -2.90
CA GLN A 125 17.89 2.68 -2.78
C GLN A 125 17.33 1.26 -2.68
N ILE A 126 16.00 1.14 -2.57
CA ILE A 126 15.26 -0.11 -2.36
C ILE A 126 14.13 -0.22 -3.39
N ASP A 127 13.44 -1.36 -3.41
CA ASP A 127 12.24 -1.51 -4.24
C ASP A 127 11.10 -0.65 -3.67
N SER A 128 10.97 0.57 -4.23
CA SER A 128 9.93 1.52 -3.82
C SER A 128 8.51 1.00 -4.03
N ASP A 129 8.29 0.09 -4.98
CA ASP A 129 6.96 -0.45 -5.26
C ASP A 129 6.55 -1.45 -4.18
N ARG A 130 7.44 -2.40 -3.86
CA ARG A 130 7.26 -3.31 -2.73
C ARG A 130 7.18 -2.58 -1.40
N TYR A 131 7.98 -1.53 -1.21
CA TYR A 131 7.89 -0.70 -0.01
C TYR A 131 6.50 -0.04 0.13
N CYS A 132 5.94 0.48 -0.97
CA CYS A 132 4.59 1.06 -0.97
C CYS A 132 3.50 0.01 -0.69
N GLU A 133 3.65 -1.22 -1.20
CA GLU A 133 2.77 -2.35 -0.90
C GLU A 133 2.79 -2.69 0.60
N TYR A 134 3.98 -2.80 1.18
CA TYR A 134 4.18 -3.05 2.61
C TYR A 134 3.61 -1.91 3.47
N LEU A 135 3.82 -0.65 3.07
CA LEU A 135 3.26 0.51 3.73
C LEU A 135 1.73 0.48 3.73
N ALA A 136 1.09 0.12 2.61
CA ALA A 136 -0.36 -0.03 2.53
C ALA A 136 -0.89 -1.13 3.47
N TRP A 137 -0.18 -2.26 3.57
CA TRP A 137 -0.51 -3.32 4.51
C TRP A 137 -0.37 -2.86 5.98
N LEU A 138 0.72 -2.17 6.30
CA LEU A 138 0.95 -1.60 7.64
C LEU A 138 -0.15 -0.62 8.03
N THR A 139 -0.58 0.24 7.10
CA THR A 139 -1.69 1.17 7.29
C THR A 139 -2.95 0.44 7.77
N MET A 140 -3.28 -0.70 7.17
CA MET A 140 -4.49 -1.46 7.52
C MET A 140 -4.33 -2.36 8.77
N SER A 141 -3.12 -2.46 9.34
CA SER A 141 -2.82 -3.39 10.43
C SER A 141 -3.35 -2.91 11.79
N ARG A 142 -4.06 -3.79 12.51
CA ARG A 142 -4.52 -3.54 13.90
C ARG A 142 -3.40 -3.59 14.93
N TYR A 143 -2.21 -4.02 14.53
CA TYR A 143 -1.11 -4.29 15.45
C TYR A 143 -0.22 -3.07 15.70
N ILE A 144 -0.44 -1.97 14.99
CA ILE A 144 0.27 -0.72 15.20
C ILE A 144 -0.59 0.18 16.10
N ASP A 145 0.03 0.75 17.12
CA ASP A 145 -0.63 1.74 17.97
C ASP A 145 -1.10 2.96 17.13
N LYS A 146 -2.36 3.37 17.31
CA LYS A 146 -3.06 4.31 16.42
C LYS A 146 -2.39 5.68 16.32
N PRO A 147 -1.94 6.32 17.43
CA PRO A 147 -1.29 7.63 17.36
C PRO A 147 0.07 7.54 16.65
N LEU A 148 0.78 6.42 16.85
CA LEU A 148 2.07 6.17 16.22
C LEU A 148 1.89 5.93 14.71
N ALA A 149 0.90 5.12 14.33
CA ALA A 149 0.56 4.86 12.93
C ALA A 149 0.19 6.16 12.20
N ALA A 150 -0.77 6.94 12.71
CA ALA A 150 -1.23 8.14 12.01
C ALA A 150 -0.11 9.19 11.81
N LYS A 151 0.68 9.46 12.86
CA LYS A 151 1.78 10.45 12.80
C LYS A 151 2.93 9.95 11.93
N ALA A 152 3.26 8.66 11.99
CA ALA A 152 4.32 8.07 11.19
C ALA A 152 3.94 7.98 9.71
N LEU A 153 2.74 7.48 9.41
CA LEU A 153 2.24 7.32 8.05
C LEU A 153 2.10 8.67 7.34
N GLY A 154 1.59 9.71 8.04
CA GLY A 154 1.54 11.06 7.47
C GLY A 154 2.92 11.57 7.06
N LYS A 155 3.95 11.37 7.91
CA LYS A 155 5.33 11.74 7.57
C LYS A 155 5.89 10.96 6.39
N VAL A 156 5.62 9.66 6.34
CA VAL A 156 6.07 8.80 5.23
C VAL A 156 5.42 9.24 3.92
N ILE A 157 4.09 9.44 3.92
CA ILE A 157 3.34 9.86 2.72
C ILE A 157 3.85 11.20 2.18
N LEU A 158 4.20 12.17 3.05
CA LEU A 158 4.75 13.46 2.61
C LEU A 158 6.11 13.35 1.90
N LYS A 159 6.88 12.28 2.19
CA LYS A 159 8.19 12.04 1.57
C LYS A 159 8.09 11.24 0.27
N LEU A 160 7.00 10.50 0.06
CA LEU A 160 6.75 9.79 -1.18
C LEU A 160 6.54 10.79 -2.33
N ASN A 161 7.14 10.52 -3.48
CA ASN A 161 6.86 11.26 -4.70
C ASN A 161 5.46 10.95 -5.27
N ASN A 162 5.06 11.67 -6.32
CA ASN A 162 3.72 11.55 -6.91
C ASN A 162 3.38 10.11 -7.36
N GLN A 163 4.34 9.41 -7.97
CA GLN A 163 4.15 8.04 -8.46
C GLN A 163 4.06 7.04 -7.31
N GLN A 164 4.92 7.19 -6.30
CA GLN A 164 4.95 6.35 -5.11
C GLN A 164 3.65 6.52 -4.29
N ARG A 165 3.13 7.74 -4.11
CA ARG A 165 1.84 7.95 -3.45
C ARG A 165 0.69 7.27 -4.19
N ALA A 166 0.64 7.40 -5.52
CA ALA A 166 -0.37 6.73 -6.33
C ALA A 166 -0.30 5.19 -6.18
N ARG A 167 0.91 4.61 -6.17
CA ARG A 167 1.13 3.17 -5.92
C ARG A 167 0.65 2.76 -4.54
N TYR A 168 1.06 3.47 -3.49
CA TYR A 168 0.62 3.25 -2.11
C TYR A 168 -0.91 3.19 -1.99
N PHE A 169 -1.63 4.19 -2.50
CA PHE A 169 -3.10 4.17 -2.46
C PHE A 169 -3.69 3.03 -3.29
N SER A 170 -3.04 2.62 -4.39
CA SER A 170 -3.50 1.50 -5.22
C SER A 170 -3.33 0.12 -4.58
N TYR A 171 -2.45 0.00 -3.60
CA TYR A 171 -2.22 -1.22 -2.82
C TYR A 171 -3.17 -1.39 -1.63
N ILE A 172 -3.84 -0.32 -1.20
CA ILE A 172 -4.89 -0.41 -0.17
C ILE A 172 -6.14 -1.05 -0.80
N ARG A 173 -6.52 -2.23 -0.29
CA ARG A 173 -7.67 -3.00 -0.76
C ARG A 173 -8.37 -3.72 0.41
N LEU A 174 -9.69 -3.64 0.45
CA LEU A 174 -10.55 -4.38 1.39
C LEU A 174 -11.22 -5.60 0.75
N SER A 175 -11.20 -5.71 -0.58
CA SER A 175 -11.91 -6.79 -1.32
C SER A 175 -11.44 -8.21 -0.96
N GLY A 176 -10.23 -8.35 -0.41
CA GLY A 176 -9.73 -9.63 0.14
C GLY A 176 -10.12 -9.92 1.59
N ILE A 177 -10.73 -8.96 2.30
CA ILE A 177 -11.07 -9.09 3.72
C ILE A 177 -12.48 -9.67 3.85
N LYS A 178 -12.55 -10.95 4.26
CA LYS A 178 -13.83 -11.65 4.47
C LYS A 178 -14.56 -11.23 5.75
N ASP A 179 -13.82 -10.78 6.76
CA ASP A 179 -14.38 -10.34 8.04
C ASP A 179 -14.95 -8.91 7.92
N LYS A 180 -16.29 -8.82 7.86
CA LYS A 180 -17.00 -7.53 7.79
C LYS A 180 -16.72 -6.62 8.98
N SER A 181 -16.55 -7.16 10.18
CA SER A 181 -16.23 -6.37 11.37
C SER A 181 -14.83 -5.77 11.26
N TYR A 182 -13.88 -6.51 10.68
CA TYR A 182 -12.56 -5.99 10.40
C TYR A 182 -12.59 -4.94 9.28
N SER A 183 -13.30 -5.16 8.17
CA SER A 183 -13.48 -4.15 7.11
C SER A 183 -14.08 -2.86 7.65
N HIS A 184 -15.10 -2.96 8.50
CA HIS A 184 -15.70 -1.81 9.17
C HIS A 184 -14.73 -1.09 10.11
N TRP A 185 -13.90 -1.84 10.83
CA TRP A 185 -12.85 -1.25 11.64
C TRP A 185 -11.83 -0.50 10.79
N VAL A 186 -11.34 -1.11 9.69
CA VAL A 186 -10.35 -0.47 8.79
C VAL A 186 -10.92 0.80 8.18
N TRP A 187 -12.17 0.78 7.71
CA TRP A 187 -12.81 1.97 7.17
C TRP A 187 -12.83 3.12 8.18
N ASN A 188 -13.43 2.90 9.34
CA ASN A 188 -13.68 3.96 10.32
C ASN A 188 -12.44 4.43 11.08
N ASN A 189 -11.46 3.54 11.30
CA ASN A 189 -10.32 3.84 12.16
C ASN A 189 -9.03 4.13 11.38
N VAL A 190 -9.00 3.81 10.09
CA VAL A 190 -7.79 3.94 9.27
C VAL A 190 -8.06 4.77 8.04
N LEU A 191 -8.95 4.31 7.15
CA LEU A 191 -9.08 4.91 5.81
C LEU A 191 -9.77 6.28 5.86
N LEU A 192 -10.85 6.40 6.62
CA LEU A 192 -11.55 7.68 6.74
C LEU A 192 -10.66 8.76 7.39
N PRO A 193 -9.96 8.49 8.52
CA PRO A 193 -8.95 9.42 9.06
C PRO A 193 -7.80 9.72 8.09
N LEU A 194 -7.35 8.73 7.31
CA LEU A 194 -6.30 8.92 6.30
C LEU A 194 -6.75 9.90 5.21
N LEU A 195 -7.98 9.77 4.70
CA LEU A 195 -8.55 10.68 3.71
C LEU A 195 -8.75 12.09 4.29
N ASP A 196 -9.19 12.20 5.55
CA ASP A 196 -9.33 13.48 6.26
C ASP A 196 -7.99 14.17 6.50
N MET A 197 -6.94 13.41 6.82
CA MET A 197 -5.59 13.94 6.89
C MET A 197 -5.13 14.39 5.49
N ARG A 198 -5.35 13.56 4.47
CA ARG A 198 -4.88 13.81 3.10
C ARG A 198 -5.51 15.05 2.48
N SER A 199 -6.78 15.34 2.76
CA SER A 199 -7.48 16.54 2.27
C SER A 199 -6.96 17.84 2.89
N ARG A 200 -6.35 17.77 4.07
CA ARG A 200 -5.79 18.92 4.80
C ARG A 200 -4.30 19.11 4.57
N MET A 201 -3.64 18.19 3.86
CA MET A 201 -2.22 18.30 3.55
C MET A 201 -1.96 19.44 2.56
N ILE A 202 -0.86 20.16 2.79
CA ILE A 202 -0.40 21.26 1.91
C ILE A 202 -0.05 20.74 0.51
N ILE A 203 0.46 19.51 0.40
CA ILE A 203 0.76 18.88 -0.88
C ILE A 203 -0.55 18.51 -1.57
N GLU A 204 -0.77 19.06 -2.76
CA GLU A 204 -1.99 18.81 -3.54
C GLU A 204 -2.17 17.33 -3.91
N LEU A 205 -3.43 16.92 -4.05
CA LEU A 205 -3.76 15.60 -4.56
C LEU A 205 -3.35 15.50 -6.04
N THR A 206 -2.62 14.45 -6.40
CA THR A 206 -2.25 14.22 -7.80
C THR A 206 -3.32 13.41 -8.51
N ALA A 207 -3.36 13.48 -9.85
CA ALA A 207 -4.29 12.68 -10.65
C ALA A 207 -4.11 11.18 -10.40
N GLY A 208 -2.86 10.71 -10.24
CA GLY A 208 -2.56 9.32 -9.92
C GLY A 208 -3.12 8.86 -8.57
N GLU A 209 -2.96 9.68 -7.54
CA GLU A 209 -3.55 9.41 -6.20
C GLU A 209 -5.07 9.37 -6.27
N LEU A 210 -5.69 10.35 -6.92
CA LEU A 210 -7.14 10.42 -7.10
C LEU A 210 -7.67 9.19 -7.84
N LEU A 211 -7.02 8.78 -8.94
CA LEU A 211 -7.39 7.58 -9.69
C LEU A 211 -7.25 6.29 -8.87
N ALA A 212 -6.28 6.22 -7.96
CA ALA A 212 -6.14 5.08 -7.06
C ALA A 212 -7.28 5.07 -6.02
N ILE A 213 -7.61 6.20 -5.42
CA ILE A 213 -8.69 6.35 -4.44
C ILE A 213 -10.06 6.10 -5.11
N LEU A 214 -10.28 6.54 -6.35
CA LEU A 214 -11.53 6.29 -7.08
C LEU A 214 -11.82 4.78 -7.26
N ARG A 215 -10.78 3.94 -7.36
CA ARG A 215 -10.97 2.48 -7.41
C ARG A 215 -11.60 1.94 -6.13
N TRP A 216 -11.37 2.58 -4.99
CA TRP A 216 -11.97 2.17 -3.72
C TRP A 216 -13.48 2.32 -3.71
N VAL A 217 -14.06 3.21 -4.52
CA VAL A 217 -15.54 3.35 -4.65
C VAL A 217 -16.15 2.04 -5.13
N VAL A 218 -15.44 1.35 -6.02
CA VAL A 218 -15.83 0.05 -6.58
C VAL A 218 -15.45 -1.10 -5.65
N GLU A 219 -14.29 -1.02 -4.98
CA GLU A 219 -13.83 -2.10 -4.10
C GLU A 219 -14.55 -2.12 -2.73
N PHE A 220 -15.02 -0.97 -2.24
CA PHE A 220 -15.59 -0.78 -0.90
C PHE A 220 -17.08 -0.44 -0.99
N THR A 221 -17.86 -1.31 -1.62
CA THR A 221 -19.28 -1.09 -1.97
C THR A 221 -20.20 -0.74 -0.80
N ASP A 222 -19.83 -1.07 0.43
CA ASP A 222 -20.62 -0.72 1.63
C ASP A 222 -20.32 0.68 2.15
N TYR A 223 -19.24 1.29 1.68
CA TYR A 223 -18.76 2.62 2.08
C TYR A 223 -18.70 3.61 0.91
N SER A 224 -19.14 3.21 -0.29
CA SER A 224 -19.06 4.02 -1.52
C SER A 224 -19.68 5.40 -1.35
N ALA A 225 -20.87 5.51 -0.73
CA ALA A 225 -21.52 6.80 -0.51
C ALA A 225 -20.64 7.78 0.30
N GLN A 226 -20.13 7.34 1.46
CA GLN A 226 -19.24 8.16 2.30
C GLN A 226 -17.92 8.48 1.60
N LEU A 227 -17.35 7.51 0.87
CA LEU A 227 -16.13 7.74 0.11
C LEU A 227 -16.34 8.78 -0.99
N ILE A 228 -17.46 8.72 -1.70
CA ILE A 228 -17.84 9.69 -2.73
C ILE A 228 -17.90 11.10 -2.14
N GLU A 229 -18.58 11.27 -0.99
CA GLU A 229 -18.64 12.57 -0.31
C GLU A 229 -17.24 13.11 0.03
N LYS A 230 -16.33 12.24 0.49
CA LYS A 230 -14.94 12.62 0.75
C LYS A 230 -14.19 13.00 -0.52
N ILE A 231 -14.32 12.24 -1.61
CA ILE A 231 -13.68 12.57 -2.89
C ILE A 231 -14.14 13.92 -3.41
N ILE A 232 -15.45 14.20 -3.37
CA ILE A 232 -16.02 15.47 -3.84
C ILE A 232 -15.53 16.66 -3.01
N SER A 233 -15.18 16.44 -1.74
CA SER A 233 -14.59 17.47 -0.87
C SER A 233 -13.15 17.81 -1.22
N PHE A 234 -12.47 17.02 -2.05
CA PHE A 234 -11.11 17.32 -2.51
C PHE A 234 -11.14 18.39 -3.61
N SER A 235 -10.05 19.14 -3.71
CA SER A 235 -9.80 20.02 -4.86
C SER A 235 -9.79 19.20 -6.15
N THR A 236 -10.41 19.74 -7.21
CA THR A 236 -10.42 19.09 -8.53
C THR A 236 -9.02 19.03 -9.11
N VAL A 237 -8.68 17.91 -9.74
CA VAL A 237 -7.38 17.69 -10.38
C VAL A 237 -7.62 17.35 -11.84
N LYS A 238 -6.79 17.88 -12.75
CA LYS A 238 -6.92 17.55 -14.18
C LYS A 238 -6.48 16.11 -14.44
N ILE A 239 -7.39 15.30 -14.99
CA ILE A 239 -7.19 13.90 -15.34
C ILE A 239 -7.20 13.78 -16.85
N LYS A 240 -6.12 13.25 -17.42
CA LYS A 240 -5.99 13.01 -18.87
C LYS A 240 -6.60 11.68 -19.30
N GLU A 241 -6.37 10.62 -18.51
CA GLU A 241 -6.86 9.28 -18.82
C GLU A 241 -7.54 8.67 -17.60
N CYS A 242 -8.77 8.18 -17.77
CA CYS A 242 -9.58 7.63 -16.68
C CYS A 242 -10.17 6.26 -17.05
N TYR A 243 -9.34 5.35 -17.56
CA TYR A 243 -9.75 3.97 -17.88
C TYR A 243 -10.32 3.21 -16.66
N GLN A 244 -10.02 3.67 -15.44
CA GLN A 244 -10.58 3.13 -14.21
C GLN A 244 -12.09 3.32 -14.09
N LEU A 245 -12.67 4.29 -14.79
CA LEU A 245 -14.14 4.45 -14.83
C LEU A 245 -14.83 3.23 -15.44
N ASN A 246 -14.16 2.46 -16.30
CA ASN A 246 -14.72 1.21 -16.86
C ASN A 246 -15.10 0.19 -15.79
N ARG A 247 -14.52 0.29 -14.58
CA ARG A 247 -14.88 -0.59 -13.46
C ARG A 247 -16.22 -0.24 -12.83
N PHE A 248 -16.67 1.00 -12.96
CA PHE A 248 -17.95 1.46 -12.41
C PHE A 248 -19.15 0.86 -13.15
N GLU A 249 -18.98 0.43 -14.41
CA GLU A 249 -20.00 -0.33 -15.14
C GLU A 249 -20.23 -1.72 -14.56
N ARG A 250 -19.21 -2.28 -13.90
CA ARG A 250 -19.21 -3.67 -13.41
C ARG A 250 -19.77 -3.81 -12.00
N VAL A 251 -20.14 -2.70 -11.36
CA VAL A 251 -20.60 -2.69 -9.97
C VAL A 251 -21.89 -1.90 -9.85
N ASP A 252 -22.81 -2.42 -9.05
CA ASP A 252 -24.16 -1.87 -8.87
C ASP A 252 -24.19 -0.57 -8.04
N ILE A 253 -23.10 0.20 -7.99
CA ILE A 253 -23.08 1.46 -7.24
C ILE A 253 -24.05 2.49 -7.82
N CYS A 254 -24.27 2.46 -9.14
CA CYS A 254 -25.25 3.34 -9.79
C CYS A 254 -26.68 3.01 -9.34
N GLU A 255 -26.94 1.77 -8.94
CA GLU A 255 -28.25 1.30 -8.50
C GLU A 255 -28.40 1.43 -6.98
N LYS A 256 -27.33 1.18 -6.23
CA LYS A 256 -27.29 1.25 -4.77
C LYS A 256 -27.22 2.70 -4.25
N TYR A 257 -26.50 3.57 -4.95
CA TYR A 257 -26.24 4.97 -4.57
C TYR A 257 -26.33 5.91 -5.79
N PRO A 258 -27.49 6.01 -6.46
CA PRO A 258 -27.64 6.77 -7.70
C PRO A 258 -27.34 8.26 -7.53
N GLU A 259 -27.82 8.88 -6.44
CA GLU A 259 -27.63 10.30 -6.18
C GLU A 259 -26.15 10.66 -5.90
N GLU A 260 -25.48 9.88 -5.05
CA GLU A 260 -24.05 10.05 -4.76
C GLU A 260 -23.23 9.82 -6.03
N THR A 261 -23.55 8.79 -6.81
CA THR A 261 -22.89 8.51 -8.07
C THR A 261 -23.06 9.68 -9.05
N ALA A 262 -24.25 10.28 -9.15
CA ALA A 262 -24.44 11.49 -9.97
C ALA A 262 -23.57 12.66 -9.50
N LYS A 263 -23.49 12.91 -8.18
CA LYS A 263 -22.61 13.96 -7.64
C LYS A 263 -21.14 13.68 -7.96
N LEU A 264 -20.68 12.44 -7.87
CA LEU A 264 -19.32 12.06 -8.26
C LEU A 264 -19.09 12.32 -9.76
N TRP A 265 -20.05 11.96 -10.61
CA TRP A 265 -19.96 12.18 -12.05
C TRP A 265 -19.85 13.67 -12.39
N ILE A 266 -20.68 14.51 -11.78
CA ILE A 266 -20.64 15.97 -11.94
C ILE A 266 -19.27 16.52 -11.53
N TRP A 267 -18.76 16.06 -10.38
CA TRP A 267 -17.44 16.48 -9.89
C TRP A 267 -16.31 16.02 -10.82
N LEU A 268 -16.37 14.78 -11.31
CA LEU A 268 -15.43 14.24 -12.29
C LEU A 268 -15.43 15.07 -13.57
N ALA A 269 -16.58 15.56 -14.05
CA ALA A 269 -16.64 16.39 -15.26
C ALA A 269 -15.75 17.64 -15.17
N ASN A 270 -15.61 18.22 -13.98
CA ASN A 270 -14.73 19.38 -13.76
C ASN A 270 -13.24 18.99 -13.78
N SER A 271 -12.95 17.73 -13.44
CA SER A 271 -11.62 17.15 -13.37
C SER A 271 -11.14 16.58 -14.72
N LEU A 272 -12.03 16.22 -15.63
CA LEU A 272 -11.68 15.66 -16.94
C LEU A 272 -11.31 16.76 -17.95
N THR A 273 -10.40 16.45 -18.89
CA THR A 273 -10.09 17.33 -20.03
C THR A 273 -11.11 17.10 -21.16
N PRO A 274 -11.66 18.15 -21.79
CA PRO A 274 -12.53 18.01 -22.96
C PRO A 274 -11.82 17.28 -24.11
N GLY A 275 -12.56 16.44 -24.85
CA GLY A 275 -12.06 15.74 -26.05
C GLY A 275 -11.43 14.37 -25.80
N GLU A 276 -10.95 14.07 -24.58
CA GLU A 276 -10.40 12.75 -24.22
C GLU A 276 -11.50 11.69 -23.95
N PHE A 277 -12.77 12.12 -23.87
CA PHE A 277 -13.90 11.26 -23.51
C PHE A 277 -15.06 11.38 -24.52
N SER A 278 -14.83 11.05 -25.79
CA SER A 278 -15.90 10.97 -26.79
C SER A 278 -16.75 9.70 -26.57
N ASN A 279 -18.01 9.86 -26.15
CA ASN A 279 -19.01 8.78 -25.95
C ASN A 279 -18.55 7.50 -25.21
N GLY A 280 -17.52 7.62 -24.36
CA GLY A 280 -16.99 6.52 -23.57
C GLY A 280 -17.88 6.16 -22.38
N ILE A 281 -17.31 5.36 -21.47
CA ILE A 281 -17.91 4.92 -20.20
C ILE A 281 -18.61 6.04 -19.41
N TYR A 282 -18.03 7.23 -19.39
CA TYR A 282 -18.55 8.37 -18.66
C TYR A 282 -19.97 8.74 -19.15
N GLY A 283 -20.17 8.83 -20.47
CA GLY A 283 -21.46 9.16 -21.07
C GLY A 283 -22.50 8.05 -20.87
N LYS A 284 -22.09 6.78 -20.96
CA LYS A 284 -23.00 5.64 -20.70
C LYS A 284 -23.55 5.67 -19.28
N ILE A 285 -22.68 5.84 -18.29
CA ILE A 285 -23.11 5.91 -16.88
C ILE A 285 -23.93 7.17 -16.63
N ALA A 286 -23.54 8.32 -17.19
CA ALA A 286 -24.33 9.53 -17.06
C ALA A 286 -25.75 9.39 -17.63
N LYS A 287 -25.91 8.71 -18.78
CA LYS A 287 -27.24 8.39 -19.34
C LYS A 287 -28.04 7.44 -18.45
N LYS A 288 -27.41 6.40 -17.90
CA LYS A 288 -28.04 5.50 -16.91
C LYS A 288 -28.57 6.30 -15.71
N LEU A 289 -27.77 7.21 -15.17
CA LEU A 289 -28.14 8.06 -14.04
C LEU A 289 -29.29 9.03 -14.40
N LEU A 290 -29.26 9.67 -15.58
CA LEU A 290 -30.35 10.57 -16.00
C LEU A 290 -31.72 9.88 -16.09
N GLY A 291 -31.75 8.58 -16.41
CA GLY A 291 -32.96 7.76 -16.43
C GLY A 291 -33.43 7.28 -15.05
N ASP A 292 -32.60 7.40 -14.02
CA ASP A 292 -32.92 6.91 -12.67
C ASP A 292 -33.90 7.86 -11.95
N LYS A 293 -34.91 7.28 -11.29
CA LYS A 293 -35.95 8.04 -10.57
C LYS A 293 -35.49 8.53 -9.21
N ASN A 294 -34.44 7.94 -8.65
CA ASN A 294 -33.93 8.24 -7.32
C ASN A 294 -32.90 9.37 -7.30
N ILE A 295 -32.65 10.01 -8.45
CA ILE A 295 -31.76 11.17 -8.57
C ILE A 295 -32.57 12.45 -8.55
N SER A 296 -32.13 13.42 -7.75
CA SER A 296 -32.76 14.73 -7.64
C SER A 296 -32.78 15.48 -8.98
N ASP A 297 -33.83 16.25 -9.25
CA ASP A 297 -33.92 17.04 -10.48
C ASP A 297 -32.77 18.03 -10.63
N LYS A 298 -32.29 18.58 -9.51
CA LYS A 298 -31.10 19.42 -9.44
C LYS A 298 -29.85 18.68 -9.94
N SER A 299 -29.60 17.48 -9.43
CA SER A 299 -28.44 16.68 -9.87
C SER A 299 -28.57 16.22 -11.32
N LYS A 300 -29.79 15.90 -11.78
CA LYS A 300 -30.03 15.63 -13.21
C LYS A 300 -29.66 16.84 -14.05
N GLN A 301 -30.14 18.04 -13.71
CA GLN A 301 -29.82 19.26 -14.43
C GLN A 301 -28.31 19.53 -14.47
N GLN A 302 -27.64 19.46 -13.32
CA GLN A 302 -26.19 19.66 -13.22
C GLN A 302 -25.39 18.61 -14.04
N LEU A 303 -25.87 17.37 -14.09
CA LEU A 303 -25.26 16.31 -14.89
C LEU A 303 -25.43 16.59 -16.40
N LYS A 304 -26.58 17.10 -16.84
CA LYS A 304 -26.79 17.54 -18.23
C LYS A 304 -25.84 18.69 -18.61
N GLU A 305 -25.68 19.67 -17.73
CA GLU A 305 -24.74 20.78 -17.91
C GLU A 305 -23.28 20.28 -17.96
N ALA A 306 -22.91 19.33 -17.10
CA ALA A 306 -21.60 18.69 -17.11
C ALA A 306 -21.32 17.95 -18.41
N LEU A 307 -22.29 17.18 -18.93
CA LEU A 307 -22.18 16.50 -20.23
C LEU A 307 -21.98 17.49 -21.38
N SER A 308 -22.77 18.57 -21.39
CA SER A 308 -22.66 19.63 -22.40
C SER A 308 -21.26 20.26 -22.43
N ARG A 309 -20.68 20.56 -21.25
CA ARG A 309 -19.31 21.10 -21.14
C ARG A 309 -18.22 20.15 -21.66
N LEU A 310 -18.47 18.85 -21.60
CA LEU A 310 -17.56 17.83 -22.14
C LEU A 310 -17.81 17.53 -23.63
N GLY A 311 -18.79 18.20 -24.27
CA GLY A 311 -19.16 17.97 -25.67
C GLY A 311 -19.94 16.68 -25.90
N LEU A 312 -20.59 16.13 -24.87
CA LEU A 312 -21.37 14.90 -24.94
C LEU A 312 -22.87 15.20 -25.12
N SER A 313 -23.53 14.51 -26.06
CA SER A 313 -24.97 14.73 -26.29
C SER A 313 -25.82 14.15 -25.16
N VAL A 314 -26.85 14.90 -24.78
CA VAL A 314 -27.81 14.58 -23.70
C VAL A 314 -29.09 13.94 -24.26
N THR A 315 -29.09 13.52 -25.53
CA THR A 315 -30.26 12.88 -26.18
C THR A 315 -30.58 11.53 -25.56
#